data_AF-A0A9L0IP97-F1
#
_entry.id   AF-A0A9L0IP97-F1
#
_cell.length_a   1.000
_cell.length_b   1.000
_cell.length_c   1.000
_cell.angle_alpha   90.00
_cell.angle_beta   90.00
_cell.angle_gamma   90.00
#
_symmetry.space_group_name_H-M   'P 1'
#
loop_
_entity.id
_entity.type
_entity.pdbx_description
1 polymer ?
#
loop_
_entity_poly.entity_id
_entity_poly.type
_entity_poly.pdbx_seq_one_letter_code
_entity_poly.pdbx_strand_id
1 'polypeptide(L)'
;MWAPELPLLTPPAALAALPALLLALAVRGAAAGAPTYPWRDAETREWLVCSQCPPGTFVQRPCGRDSPTTCGACPPRHYTQFWNYLERCRYCNVICGEREEEARPCGATHNRACRCRPGFFAHAGFCLEHAPCPPGAGVAAPGTASRNTQCQPCAPGTFSASSSSSEQCQPHRNCTALGLAVNVPGSPSHDALCTSCTAFPLGELESGGPGTEECERAVIDFVVFQDISFKRLLRLQQALMGPGGQSLTPREGRMALQLKLWQQLTELREARTEPLLARLLQALREARLPGLERTIRERFLLAH
;
A
#
# COMPACT_ATOMS: atom_id res chain seq x y z
N MET A 1 -0.25 25.11 -64.09
CA MET A 1 -0.30 26.50 -63.61
C MET A 1 0.91 26.70 -62.73
N TRP A 2 1.88 27.40 -63.27
CA TRP A 2 3.16 27.73 -62.65
C TRP A 2 2.94 28.75 -61.54
N ALA A 3 3.51 28.51 -60.37
CA ALA A 3 3.71 29.52 -59.34
C ALA A 3 5.22 29.60 -59.05
N PRO A 4 5.84 30.80 -59.07
CA PRO A 4 7.28 30.96 -59.04
C PRO A 4 7.83 30.93 -57.60
N GLU A 5 9.08 30.47 -57.47
CA GLU A 5 9.89 30.58 -56.26
C GLU A 5 10.21 32.05 -55.94
N LEU A 6 10.08 32.42 -54.67
CA LEU A 6 10.57 33.70 -54.14
C LEU A 6 11.94 33.51 -53.45
N PRO A 7 12.86 34.48 -53.55
CA PRO A 7 14.24 34.33 -53.11
C PRO A 7 14.41 34.53 -51.61
N LEU A 8 15.38 33.79 -51.06
CA LEU A 8 15.91 33.90 -49.69
C LEU A 8 16.56 35.28 -49.48
N LEU A 9 15.93 36.11 -48.66
CA LEU A 9 16.51 37.33 -48.10
C LEU A 9 17.13 37.00 -46.73
N THR A 10 18.45 37.13 -46.64
CA THR A 10 19.20 37.10 -45.38
C THR A 10 19.07 38.45 -44.66
N PRO A 11 18.74 38.50 -43.36
CA PRO A 11 18.80 39.73 -42.58
C PRO A 11 20.20 39.92 -41.94
N PRO A 12 20.61 41.17 -41.68
CA PRO A 12 21.97 41.51 -41.26
C PRO A 12 22.24 41.18 -39.78
N ALA A 13 23.48 40.81 -39.51
CA ALA A 13 24.04 40.57 -38.18
C ALA A 13 24.19 41.87 -37.39
N ALA A 14 23.12 42.36 -36.77
CA ALA A 14 23.23 43.45 -35.81
C ALA A 14 21.97 43.53 -34.93
N LEU A 15 21.82 42.66 -33.93
CA LEU A 15 20.85 42.85 -32.81
C LEU A 15 21.11 41.88 -31.63
N ALA A 16 22.37 41.45 -31.42
CA ALA A 16 22.73 40.51 -30.33
C ALA A 16 23.22 41.20 -29.03
N ALA A 17 22.89 42.47 -28.80
CA ALA A 17 23.41 43.23 -27.66
C ALA A 17 22.36 43.68 -26.63
N LEU A 18 21.08 43.32 -26.80
CA LEU A 18 20.00 43.69 -25.88
C LEU A 18 19.56 42.61 -24.85
N PRO A 19 19.80 41.29 -25.01
CA PRO A 19 19.49 40.33 -23.94
C PRO A 19 20.56 40.30 -22.83
N ALA A 20 21.78 40.77 -23.12
CA ALA A 20 22.87 40.80 -22.15
C ALA A 20 22.71 41.89 -21.07
N LEU A 21 21.97 42.97 -21.38
CA LEU A 21 21.77 44.08 -20.43
C LEU A 21 20.64 43.79 -19.41
N LEU A 22 19.70 42.91 -19.74
CA LEU A 22 18.64 42.48 -18.80
C LEU A 22 19.09 41.36 -17.85
N LEU A 23 20.11 40.57 -18.19
CA LEU A 23 20.75 39.65 -17.24
C LEU A 23 21.67 40.37 -16.24
N ALA A 24 22.14 41.58 -16.54
CA ALA A 24 23.02 42.34 -15.64
C ALA A 24 22.29 43.07 -14.49
N LEU A 25 20.95 43.19 -14.54
CA LEU A 25 20.16 43.85 -13.50
C LEU A 25 19.50 42.89 -12.49
N ALA A 26 19.67 41.57 -12.64
CA ALA A 26 19.13 40.56 -11.72
C ALA A 26 20.12 40.08 -10.63
N VAL A 27 21.34 40.64 -10.56
CA VAL A 27 22.33 40.33 -9.51
C VAL A 27 22.71 41.58 -8.72
N ARG A 28 21.71 42.37 -8.35
CA ARG A 28 21.77 43.18 -7.13
C ARG A 28 20.72 42.66 -6.17
N GLY A 29 20.96 41.45 -5.67
CA GLY A 29 20.48 41.11 -4.34
C GLY A 29 21.04 42.19 -3.43
N ALA A 30 20.18 43.13 -3.00
CA ALA A 30 20.53 44.08 -1.98
C ALA A 30 21.12 43.27 -0.83
N ALA A 31 22.40 43.50 -0.52
CA ALA A 31 22.97 43.02 0.73
C ALA A 31 22.19 43.73 1.84
N ALA A 32 21.07 43.13 2.25
CA ALA A 32 20.40 43.52 3.47
C ALA A 32 21.48 43.40 4.56
N GLY A 33 21.84 44.54 5.15
CA GLY A 33 22.83 44.55 6.22
C GLY A 33 22.45 43.53 7.30
N ALA A 34 23.46 42.96 7.96
CA ALA A 34 23.23 42.03 9.06
C ALA A 34 22.27 42.68 10.08
N PRO A 35 21.21 41.99 10.53
CA PRO A 35 20.34 42.47 11.60
C PRO A 35 21.17 42.85 12.82
N THR A 36 20.74 43.83 13.59
CA THR A 36 21.49 44.32 14.76
C THR A 36 20.75 44.04 16.06
N TYR A 37 21.43 44.21 17.20
CA TYR A 37 20.85 44.14 18.54
C TYR A 37 21.53 45.16 19.46
N PRO A 38 20.79 45.75 20.42
CA PRO A 38 21.37 46.65 21.41
C PRO A 38 22.20 45.85 22.43
N TRP A 39 23.38 46.36 22.76
CA TRP A 39 24.27 45.77 23.75
C TRP A 39 24.84 46.86 24.65
N ARG A 40 24.98 46.58 25.95
CA ARG A 40 25.63 47.50 26.87
C ARG A 40 27.03 47.00 27.17
N ASP A 41 28.02 47.79 26.77
CA ASP A 41 29.42 47.45 26.99
C ASP A 41 29.73 47.31 28.49
N ALA A 42 30.43 46.25 28.86
CA ALA A 42 30.64 45.91 30.27
C ALA A 42 31.63 46.86 30.96
N GLU A 43 32.59 47.41 30.22
CA GLU A 43 33.66 48.26 30.74
C GLU A 43 33.24 49.73 30.75
N THR A 44 32.77 50.25 29.61
CA THR A 44 32.41 51.66 29.42
C THR A 44 30.97 51.99 29.81
N ARG A 45 30.11 50.97 29.96
CA ARG A 45 28.66 51.10 30.24
C ARG A 45 27.85 51.83 29.16
N GLU A 46 28.43 52.05 27.99
CA GLU A 46 27.77 52.67 26.83
C GLU A 46 26.85 51.69 26.09
N TRP A 47 25.82 52.23 25.42
CA TRP A 47 24.94 51.46 24.57
C TRP A 47 25.50 51.41 23.14
N LEU A 48 25.74 50.20 22.65
CA LEU A 48 26.24 49.90 21.32
C LEU A 48 25.16 49.19 20.48
N VAL A 49 25.27 49.31 19.17
CA VAL A 49 24.44 48.58 18.20
C VAL A 49 25.32 47.53 17.53
N CYS A 50 25.21 46.29 18.00
CA CYS A 50 26.03 45.19 17.52
C CYS A 50 25.34 44.45 16.36
N SER A 51 26.13 43.93 15.41
CA SER A 51 25.60 43.02 14.37
C SER A 51 25.29 41.65 14.98
N GLN A 52 24.18 41.05 14.58
CA GLN A 52 23.84 39.67 14.92
C GLN A 52 24.71 38.68 14.17
N CYS A 53 24.74 37.45 14.66
CA CYS A 53 25.44 36.33 14.04
C CYS A 53 24.50 35.56 13.09
N PRO A 54 24.98 35.11 11.92
CA PRO A 54 24.18 34.38 10.95
C PRO A 54 23.78 32.97 11.44
N PRO A 55 22.80 32.32 10.79
CA PRO A 55 22.48 30.90 11.04
C PRO A 55 23.72 30.01 10.98
N GLY A 56 23.82 29.03 11.88
CA GLY A 56 25.02 28.19 12.02
C GLY A 56 26.06 28.73 12.99
N THR A 57 25.86 29.94 13.51
CA THR A 57 26.80 30.60 14.42
C THR A 57 26.09 31.20 15.64
N PHE A 58 26.88 31.55 16.65
CA PHE A 58 26.46 32.21 17.89
C PHE A 58 27.46 33.32 18.26
N VAL A 59 27.08 34.22 19.15
CA VAL A 59 27.95 35.30 19.65
C VAL A 59 29.00 34.70 20.59
N GLN A 60 30.22 34.56 20.10
CA GLN A 60 31.36 34.15 20.92
C GLN A 60 31.90 35.32 21.73
N ARG A 61 31.86 36.54 21.16
CA ARG A 61 32.19 37.78 21.84
C ARG A 61 31.28 38.90 21.31
N PRO A 62 30.61 39.67 22.18
CA PRO A 62 29.82 40.83 21.75
C PRO A 62 30.72 41.92 21.14
N CYS A 63 30.12 42.86 20.41
CA CYS A 63 30.86 43.98 19.85
C CYS A 63 31.35 44.92 20.96
N GLY A 64 32.53 45.50 20.76
CA GLY A 64 33.04 46.65 21.53
C GLY A 64 32.95 47.92 20.69
N ARG A 65 33.46 49.03 21.23
CA ARG A 65 33.47 50.34 20.51
C ARG A 65 34.18 50.25 19.16
N ASP A 66 35.33 49.57 19.12
CA ASP A 66 36.18 49.46 17.93
C ASP A 66 36.28 48.01 17.39
N SER A 67 35.48 47.08 17.92
CA SER A 67 35.52 45.67 17.51
C SER A 67 34.12 45.14 17.16
N PRO A 68 33.93 44.51 15.99
CA PRO A 68 32.63 43.94 15.63
C PRO A 68 32.33 42.69 16.46
N THR A 69 31.05 42.29 16.47
CA THR A 69 30.62 41.01 17.05
C THR A 69 31.43 39.85 16.46
N THR A 70 32.03 39.02 17.31
CA THR A 70 32.73 37.81 16.87
C THR A 70 31.77 36.62 16.94
N CYS A 71 31.52 36.00 15.79
CA CYS A 71 30.63 34.85 15.67
C CYS A 71 31.42 33.53 15.66
N GLY A 72 31.06 32.61 16.56
CA GLY A 72 31.60 31.25 16.61
C GLY A 72 30.68 30.25 15.92
N ALA A 73 31.23 29.22 15.27
CA ALA A 73 30.45 28.14 14.67
C ALA A 73 29.76 27.28 15.73
N CYS A 74 28.55 26.79 15.44
CA CYS A 74 27.88 25.88 16.35
C CYS A 74 28.66 24.56 16.51
N PRO A 75 28.89 24.10 17.75
CA PRO A 75 29.51 22.81 17.99
C PRO A 75 28.60 21.65 17.56
N PRO A 76 29.11 20.41 17.46
CA PRO A 76 28.30 19.24 17.19
C PRO A 76 27.07 19.14 18.11
N ARG A 77 25.96 18.61 17.58
CA ARG A 77 24.66 18.49 18.26
C ARG A 77 23.98 19.82 18.63
N HIS A 78 24.43 20.94 18.06
CA HIS A 78 23.81 22.25 18.27
C HIS A 78 23.56 23.00 16.97
N TYR A 79 22.61 23.94 17.00
CA TYR A 79 22.22 24.71 15.83
C TYR A 79 21.70 26.12 16.16
N THR A 80 21.72 26.99 15.16
CA THR A 80 20.97 28.26 15.12
C THR A 80 20.38 28.43 13.73
N GLN A 81 19.04 28.47 13.64
CA GLN A 81 18.34 28.52 12.36
C GLN A 81 18.19 29.93 11.78
N PHE A 82 18.24 30.93 12.64
CA PHE A 82 18.02 32.32 12.29
C PHE A 82 19.20 33.19 12.73
N TRP A 83 19.24 34.41 12.21
CA TRP A 83 20.11 35.45 12.76
C TRP A 83 19.84 35.60 14.25
N ASN A 84 20.91 35.67 15.04
CA ASN A 84 20.79 35.59 16.48
C ASN A 84 21.91 36.33 17.21
N TYR A 85 21.67 36.62 18.48
CA TYR A 85 22.64 37.17 19.43
C TYR A 85 22.84 36.21 20.61
N LEU A 86 22.65 34.91 20.40
CA LEU A 86 22.77 33.91 21.47
C LEU A 86 24.24 33.73 21.85
N GLU A 87 24.50 33.59 23.15
CA GLU A 87 25.85 33.27 23.67
C GLU A 87 26.21 31.77 23.53
N ARG A 88 25.24 30.94 23.15
CA ARG A 88 25.41 29.52 22.85
C ARG A 88 24.35 29.03 21.86
N CYS A 89 24.74 28.11 20.98
CA CYS A 89 23.80 27.49 20.05
C CYS A 89 22.73 26.65 20.78
N ARG A 90 21.58 26.45 20.13
CA ARG A 90 20.49 25.62 20.67
C ARG A 90 20.85 24.15 20.52
N TYR A 91 20.55 23.35 21.53
CA TYR A 91 20.74 21.90 21.44
C TYR A 91 19.77 21.26 20.44
N CYS A 92 20.25 20.29 19.67
CA CYS A 92 19.42 19.45 18.81
C CYS A 92 18.58 18.47 19.64
N ASN A 93 17.47 18.98 20.18
CA ASN A 93 16.61 18.31 21.14
C ASN A 93 15.53 17.39 20.51
N VAL A 94 15.39 17.38 19.18
CA VAL A 94 14.53 16.42 18.50
C VAL A 94 15.26 15.09 18.40
N ILE A 95 14.67 14.05 18.96
CA ILE A 95 15.18 12.67 18.97
C ILE A 95 14.13 11.79 18.31
N CYS A 96 14.53 10.96 17.35
CA CYS A 96 13.60 10.08 16.65
C CYS A 96 13.32 8.82 17.48
N GLY A 97 12.05 8.48 17.64
CA GLY A 97 11.61 7.28 18.35
C GLY A 97 11.88 5.98 17.56
N GLU A 98 11.48 4.84 18.14
CA GLU A 98 11.73 3.52 17.56
C GLU A 98 11.07 3.30 16.19
N ARG A 99 9.87 3.88 16.00
CA ARG A 99 9.09 3.82 14.75
C ARG A 99 9.38 4.99 13.80
N GLU A 100 10.39 5.80 14.11
CA GLU A 100 10.80 6.96 13.34
C GLU A 100 12.22 6.81 12.78
N GLU A 101 12.50 7.59 11.75
CA GLU A 101 13.83 7.75 11.15
C GLU A 101 14.11 9.22 10.89
N GLU A 102 15.40 9.56 10.73
CA GLU A 102 15.81 10.94 10.45
C GLU A 102 15.38 11.32 9.03
N ALA A 103 14.41 12.23 8.93
CA ALA A 103 14.09 12.90 7.68
C ALA A 103 15.17 13.94 7.33
N ARG A 104 15.74 14.56 8.37
CA ARG A 104 16.85 15.50 8.26
C ARG A 104 17.74 15.37 9.51
N PRO A 105 19.07 15.24 9.34
CA PRO A 105 19.98 15.16 10.47
C PRO A 105 20.07 16.49 11.23
N CYS A 106 20.67 16.47 12.42
CA CYS A 106 21.08 17.69 13.11
C CYS A 106 22.23 18.36 12.35
N GLY A 107 22.07 19.64 12.00
CA GLY A 107 23.10 20.45 11.34
C GLY A 107 23.28 21.80 12.03
N ALA A 108 24.36 22.51 11.74
CA ALA A 108 24.63 23.81 12.39
C ALA A 108 23.50 24.84 12.19
N THR A 109 22.80 24.77 11.06
CA THR A 109 21.73 25.72 10.72
C THR A 109 20.32 25.22 11.06
N HIS A 110 20.16 24.00 11.57
CA HIS A 110 18.84 23.43 11.77
C HIS A 110 18.80 22.24 12.73
N ASN A 111 17.67 22.11 13.43
CA ASN A 111 17.42 20.94 14.25
C ASN A 111 17.21 19.68 13.40
N ARG A 112 17.41 18.53 14.05
CA ARG A 112 16.98 17.22 13.54
C ARG A 112 15.47 17.25 13.28
N ALA A 113 15.04 16.56 12.24
CA ALA A 113 13.62 16.30 11.96
C ALA A 113 13.41 14.81 11.73
N CYS A 114 12.33 14.28 12.30
CA CYS A 114 11.98 12.86 12.21
C CYS A 114 10.77 12.67 11.31
N ARG A 115 10.67 11.48 10.71
CA ARG A 115 9.47 11.01 10.01
C ARG A 115 9.21 9.56 10.39
N CYS A 116 7.98 9.10 10.22
CA CYS A 116 7.64 7.70 10.41
C CYS A 116 8.38 6.81 9.40
N ARG A 117 8.84 5.65 9.87
CA ARG A 117 9.48 4.62 9.04
C ARG A 117 8.51 4.04 8.01
N PRO A 118 9.01 3.41 6.93
CA PRO A 118 8.16 2.63 6.01
C PRO A 118 7.24 1.66 6.77
N GLY A 119 5.97 1.61 6.36
CA GLY A 119 4.92 0.83 7.05
C GLY A 119 4.15 1.61 8.13
N PHE A 120 4.55 2.86 8.43
CA PHE A 120 3.88 3.71 9.40
C PHE A 120 3.51 5.09 8.83
N PHE A 121 2.50 5.73 9.42
CA PHE A 121 2.10 7.11 9.13
C PHE A 121 1.94 7.94 10.40
N ALA A 122 2.20 9.24 10.30
CA ALA A 122 2.07 10.17 11.40
C ALA A 122 0.60 10.51 11.68
N HIS A 123 0.15 10.29 12.91
CA HIS A 123 -1.17 10.69 13.37
C HIS A 123 -1.12 11.05 14.86
N ALA A 124 -1.58 12.27 15.21
CA ALA A 124 -1.64 12.77 16.58
C ALA A 124 -0.30 12.66 17.37
N GLY A 125 0.85 12.84 16.68
CA GLY A 125 2.17 12.72 17.29
C GLY A 125 2.71 11.30 17.43
N PHE A 126 1.99 10.29 16.91
CA PHE A 126 2.40 8.89 16.91
C PHE A 126 2.62 8.38 15.48
N CYS A 127 3.48 7.37 15.33
CA CYS A 127 3.63 6.59 14.11
C CYS A 127 2.76 5.32 14.20
N LEU A 128 1.61 5.38 13.54
CA LEU A 128 0.64 4.28 13.47
C LEU A 128 0.91 3.41 12.25
N GLU A 129 0.63 2.11 12.35
CA GLU A 129 0.81 1.18 11.24
C GLU A 129 -0.16 1.49 10.10
N HIS A 130 0.29 1.30 8.86
CA HIS A 130 -0.56 1.39 7.69
C HIS A 130 -1.66 0.32 7.75
N ALA A 131 -2.91 0.78 7.69
CA ALA A 131 -4.05 -0.12 7.75
C ALA A 131 -4.09 -1.03 6.51
N PRO A 132 -4.35 -2.33 6.69
CA PRO A 132 -4.59 -3.22 5.56
C PRO A 132 -6.00 -2.99 4.97
N CYS A 133 -6.10 -3.12 3.66
CA CYS A 133 -7.38 -3.24 2.98
C CYS A 133 -7.92 -4.66 3.17
N PRO A 134 -9.18 -4.83 3.59
CA PRO A 134 -9.76 -6.15 3.78
C PRO A 134 -10.02 -6.85 2.43
N PRO A 135 -10.18 -8.19 2.41
CA PRO A 135 -10.62 -8.90 1.21
C PRO A 135 -11.90 -8.28 0.63
N GLY A 136 -11.97 -8.14 -0.70
CA GLY A 136 -13.03 -7.36 -1.35
C GLY A 136 -12.66 -5.90 -1.63
N ALA A 137 -11.60 -5.39 -0.99
CA ALA A 137 -11.08 -4.05 -1.20
C ALA A 137 -9.58 -4.11 -1.51
N GLY A 138 -9.13 -3.23 -2.41
CA GLY A 138 -7.73 -3.09 -2.76
C GLY A 138 -7.20 -1.69 -2.45
N VAL A 139 -5.89 -1.56 -2.42
CA VAL A 139 -5.20 -0.29 -2.22
C VAL A 139 -5.49 0.64 -3.39
N ALA A 140 -6.14 1.77 -3.11
CA ALA A 140 -6.33 2.87 -4.06
C ALA A 140 -5.13 3.84 -4.02
N ALA A 141 -4.62 4.11 -2.82
CA ALA A 141 -3.41 4.89 -2.61
C ALA A 141 -2.57 4.27 -1.50
N PRO A 142 -1.26 4.03 -1.74
CA PRO A 142 -0.39 3.45 -0.72
C PRO A 142 -0.21 4.39 0.46
N GLY A 143 0.01 3.81 1.64
CA GLY A 143 0.38 4.56 2.82
C GLY A 143 1.70 5.34 2.62
N THR A 144 1.78 6.52 3.23
CA THR A 144 2.99 7.36 3.25
C THR A 144 3.35 7.70 4.69
N ALA A 145 4.48 8.36 4.92
CA ALA A 145 4.87 8.80 6.26
C ALA A 145 3.85 9.76 6.91
N SER A 146 2.93 10.37 6.14
CA SER A 146 1.92 11.32 6.64
C SER A 146 0.47 10.92 6.38
N ARG A 147 0.22 9.82 5.65
CA ARG A 147 -1.13 9.38 5.29
C ARG A 147 -1.25 7.87 5.42
N ASN A 148 -2.38 7.42 5.96
CA ASN A 148 -2.73 6.01 5.99
C ASN A 148 -3.01 5.47 4.59
N THR A 149 -2.96 4.15 4.42
CA THR A 149 -3.44 3.44 3.24
C THR A 149 -4.89 3.81 2.95
N GLN A 150 -5.20 4.07 1.69
CA GLN A 150 -6.58 4.29 1.25
C GLN A 150 -7.06 3.06 0.49
N CYS A 151 -8.21 2.54 0.90
CA CYS A 151 -8.80 1.34 0.34
C CYS A 151 -10.04 1.70 -0.49
N GLN A 152 -10.26 0.98 -1.57
CA GLN A 152 -11.48 1.06 -2.37
C GLN A 152 -12.07 -0.33 -2.60
N PRO A 153 -13.40 -0.47 -2.66
CA PRO A 153 -14.03 -1.72 -3.09
C PRO A 153 -13.57 -2.10 -4.49
N CYS A 154 -13.34 -3.39 -4.72
CA CYS A 154 -12.96 -3.86 -6.05
C CYS A 154 -14.13 -3.72 -7.04
N ALA A 155 -13.85 -3.13 -8.21
CA ALA A 155 -14.82 -2.95 -9.26
C ALA A 155 -15.23 -4.30 -9.89
N PRO A 156 -16.40 -4.39 -10.56
CA PRO A 156 -16.80 -5.60 -11.26
C PRO A 156 -15.70 -6.11 -12.22
N GLY A 157 -15.42 -7.41 -12.17
CA GLY A 157 -14.33 -8.02 -12.92
C GLY A 157 -12.95 -7.94 -12.25
N THR A 158 -12.87 -7.44 -11.01
CA THR A 158 -11.64 -7.40 -10.20
C THR A 158 -11.84 -7.97 -8.80
N PHE A 159 -10.75 -8.39 -8.15
CA PHE A 159 -10.76 -8.94 -6.80
C PHE A 159 -9.50 -8.61 -5.99
N SER A 160 -9.62 -8.72 -4.67
CA SER A 160 -8.52 -8.71 -3.71
C SER A 160 -8.82 -9.78 -2.66
N ALA A 161 -7.98 -10.81 -2.56
CA ALA A 161 -8.26 -11.98 -1.74
C ALA A 161 -7.72 -11.88 -0.31
N SER A 162 -6.69 -11.05 -0.10
CA SER A 162 -5.97 -10.99 1.17
C SER A 162 -6.20 -9.66 1.92
N SER A 163 -5.93 -9.67 3.22
CA SER A 163 -5.90 -8.45 4.01
C SER A 163 -4.52 -7.81 3.88
N SER A 164 -4.38 -6.80 3.02
CA SER A 164 -3.07 -6.25 2.64
C SER A 164 -3.06 -4.73 2.55
N SER A 165 -1.96 -4.11 2.99
CA SER A 165 -1.72 -2.66 2.88
C SER A 165 -1.03 -2.25 1.56
N SER A 166 -0.75 -3.20 0.67
CA SER A 166 -0.07 -2.98 -0.61
C SER A 166 -0.80 -3.57 -1.83
N GLU A 167 -1.64 -4.58 -1.64
CA GLU A 167 -2.33 -5.28 -2.73
C GLU A 167 -3.43 -4.42 -3.36
N GLN A 168 -3.36 -4.24 -4.67
CA GLN A 168 -4.40 -3.58 -5.47
C GLN A 168 -5.39 -4.61 -5.99
N CYS A 169 -6.60 -4.18 -6.35
CA CYS A 169 -7.58 -5.05 -7.00
C CYS A 169 -7.02 -5.57 -8.34
N GLN A 170 -6.96 -6.89 -8.48
CA GLN A 170 -6.48 -7.57 -9.68
C GLN A 170 -7.65 -7.98 -10.58
N PRO A 171 -7.51 -7.96 -11.91
CA PRO A 171 -8.54 -8.48 -12.80
C PRO A 171 -8.77 -9.97 -12.56
N HIS A 172 -10.03 -10.40 -12.69
CA HIS A 172 -10.37 -11.82 -12.66
C HIS A 172 -9.67 -12.57 -13.81
N ARG A 173 -9.32 -13.81 -13.54
CA ARG A 173 -8.83 -14.75 -14.55
C ARG A 173 -9.85 -14.92 -15.66
N ASN A 174 -9.40 -14.72 -16.89
CA ASN A 174 -10.23 -14.89 -18.07
C ASN A 174 -10.18 -16.36 -18.54
N CYS A 175 -11.14 -17.18 -18.12
CA CYS A 175 -11.18 -18.60 -18.46
C CYS A 175 -11.31 -18.85 -19.97
N THR A 176 -12.07 -18.02 -20.70
CA THR A 176 -12.25 -18.22 -22.16
C THR A 176 -10.97 -17.94 -22.94
N ALA A 177 -10.17 -16.96 -22.50
CA ALA A 177 -8.84 -16.71 -23.06
C ALA A 177 -7.87 -17.88 -22.83
N LEU A 178 -8.12 -18.72 -21.82
CA LEU A 178 -7.36 -19.94 -21.54
C LEU A 178 -7.94 -21.18 -22.24
N GLY A 179 -9.04 -21.06 -22.99
CA GLY A 179 -9.74 -22.21 -23.57
C GLY A 179 -10.45 -23.09 -22.54
N LEU A 180 -10.75 -22.56 -21.35
CA LEU A 180 -11.40 -23.27 -20.24
C LEU A 180 -12.82 -22.74 -19.99
N ALA A 181 -13.65 -23.56 -19.34
CA ALA A 181 -14.95 -23.14 -18.85
C ALA A 181 -14.83 -22.46 -17.49
N VAL A 182 -15.70 -21.48 -17.22
CA VAL A 182 -15.80 -20.84 -15.90
C VAL A 182 -16.44 -21.84 -14.93
N ASN A 183 -15.68 -22.35 -13.97
CA ASN A 183 -16.19 -23.21 -12.91
C ASN A 183 -16.99 -22.39 -11.87
N VAL A 184 -16.30 -21.43 -11.24
CA VAL A 184 -16.88 -20.54 -10.24
C VAL A 184 -16.69 -19.10 -10.71
N PRO A 185 -17.76 -18.30 -10.77
CA PRO A 185 -17.63 -16.88 -11.11
C PRO A 185 -16.87 -16.15 -9.99
N GLY A 186 -15.91 -15.30 -10.38
CA GLY A 186 -15.15 -14.50 -9.43
C GLY A 186 -16.04 -13.53 -8.64
N SER A 187 -15.57 -13.13 -7.46
CA SER A 187 -16.20 -12.10 -6.63
C SER A 187 -15.20 -10.98 -6.33
N PRO A 188 -15.60 -9.89 -5.64
CA PRO A 188 -14.62 -8.90 -5.19
C PRO A 188 -13.52 -9.47 -4.28
N SER A 189 -13.76 -10.63 -3.65
CA SER A 189 -12.85 -11.23 -2.66
C SER A 189 -12.20 -12.55 -3.10
N HIS A 190 -12.48 -13.05 -4.31
CA HIS A 190 -11.80 -14.22 -4.85
C HIS A 190 -11.78 -14.21 -6.38
N ASP A 191 -10.75 -14.84 -6.95
CA ASP A 191 -10.58 -14.95 -8.39
C ASP A 191 -11.64 -15.88 -9.02
N ALA A 192 -11.87 -15.72 -10.31
CA ALA A 192 -12.64 -16.70 -11.08
C ALA A 192 -11.88 -18.03 -11.17
N LEU A 193 -12.57 -19.14 -10.89
CA LEU A 193 -11.99 -20.47 -11.00
C LEU A 193 -12.40 -21.07 -12.35
N CYS A 194 -11.42 -21.59 -13.07
CA CYS A 194 -11.60 -22.21 -14.38
C CYS A 194 -11.45 -23.72 -14.27
N THR A 195 -12.10 -24.47 -15.15
CA THR A 195 -11.90 -25.92 -15.26
C THR A 195 -12.02 -26.38 -16.70
N SER A 196 -11.37 -27.49 -17.04
CA SER A 196 -11.63 -28.24 -18.27
C SER A 196 -12.70 -29.32 -18.09
N CYS A 197 -13.20 -29.53 -16.87
CA CYS A 197 -14.27 -30.51 -16.61
C CYS A 197 -15.62 -30.02 -17.16
N THR A 198 -16.12 -30.72 -18.17
CA THR A 198 -17.48 -30.51 -18.71
C THR A 198 -18.49 -31.50 -18.13
N ALA A 199 -18.08 -32.74 -17.89
CA ALA A 199 -18.82 -33.77 -17.15
C ALA A 199 -17.84 -34.87 -16.69
N PHE A 200 -18.23 -35.67 -15.68
CA PHE A 200 -17.50 -36.88 -15.35
C PHE A 200 -17.55 -37.87 -16.54
N PRO A 201 -16.41 -38.49 -16.93
CA PRO A 201 -16.40 -39.47 -18.03
C PRO A 201 -17.35 -40.63 -17.75
N LEU A 202 -18.33 -40.83 -18.63
CA LEU A 202 -19.20 -42.01 -18.59
C LEU A 202 -18.38 -43.23 -19.02
N GLY A 203 -17.89 -44.02 -18.06
CA GLY A 203 -17.32 -45.36 -18.34
C GLY A 203 -15.96 -45.68 -17.72
N GLU A 204 -15.25 -44.72 -17.11
CA GLU A 204 -14.05 -45.03 -16.32
C GLU A 204 -14.42 -45.06 -14.84
N LEU A 205 -14.95 -46.22 -14.42
CA LEU A 205 -15.11 -46.55 -13.00
C LEU A 205 -13.76 -46.92 -12.37
N GLU A 206 -12.69 -46.20 -12.72
CA GLU A 206 -11.41 -46.28 -12.04
C GLU A 206 -11.16 -44.93 -11.36
N SER A 207 -11.20 -44.96 -10.03
CA SER A 207 -10.88 -43.82 -9.17
C SER A 207 -9.42 -43.42 -9.41
N GLY A 208 -9.17 -42.32 -10.13
CA GLY A 208 -7.83 -41.75 -10.30
C GLY A 208 -7.34 -41.53 -11.74
N GLY A 209 -8.21 -41.50 -12.75
CA GLY A 209 -7.85 -41.02 -14.08
C GLY A 209 -7.57 -39.50 -14.09
N PRO A 210 -6.70 -38.98 -14.98
CA PRO A 210 -6.38 -37.55 -15.04
C PRO A 210 -7.62 -36.65 -15.22
N GLY A 211 -8.64 -37.14 -15.96
CA GLY A 211 -9.91 -36.44 -16.15
C GLY A 211 -10.82 -36.45 -14.92
N THR A 212 -10.80 -37.51 -14.10
CA THR A 212 -11.62 -37.60 -12.88
C THR A 212 -11.09 -36.69 -11.79
N GLU A 213 -9.76 -36.56 -11.64
CA GLU A 213 -9.16 -35.69 -10.62
C GLU A 213 -9.47 -34.20 -10.85
N GLU A 214 -9.47 -33.77 -12.11
CA GLU A 214 -9.83 -32.40 -12.48
C GLU A 214 -11.30 -32.11 -12.19
N CYS A 215 -12.20 -33.03 -12.52
CA CYS A 215 -13.62 -32.90 -12.17
C CYS A 215 -13.86 -32.91 -10.66
N GLU A 216 -13.13 -33.73 -9.90
CA GLU A 216 -13.21 -33.71 -8.45
C GLU A 216 -12.74 -32.37 -7.87
N ARG A 217 -11.61 -31.81 -8.33
CA ARG A 217 -11.16 -30.45 -7.96
C ARG A 217 -12.24 -29.41 -8.27
N ALA A 218 -12.81 -29.47 -9.47
CA ALA A 218 -13.84 -28.54 -9.91
C ALA A 218 -15.11 -28.62 -9.03
N VAL A 219 -15.53 -29.82 -8.63
CA VAL A 219 -16.67 -30.01 -7.73
C VAL A 219 -16.39 -29.42 -6.34
N ILE A 220 -15.18 -29.63 -5.79
CA ILE A 220 -14.77 -29.06 -4.49
C ILE A 220 -14.88 -27.54 -4.53
N ASP A 221 -14.23 -26.92 -5.51
CA ASP A 221 -14.23 -25.48 -5.70
C ASP A 221 -15.66 -24.94 -5.88
N PHE A 222 -16.45 -25.63 -6.71
CA PHE A 222 -17.85 -25.24 -6.94
C PHE A 222 -18.63 -25.21 -5.63
N VAL A 223 -18.58 -26.27 -4.82
CA VAL A 223 -19.32 -26.36 -3.55
C VAL A 223 -18.88 -25.28 -2.55
N VAL A 224 -17.58 -25.05 -2.42
CA VAL A 224 -17.01 -24.13 -1.43
C VAL A 224 -17.45 -22.69 -1.68
N PHE A 225 -17.54 -22.28 -2.95
CA PHE A 225 -17.85 -20.91 -3.34
C PHE A 225 -19.33 -20.69 -3.70
N GLN A 226 -20.21 -21.63 -3.36
CA GLN A 226 -21.65 -21.42 -3.57
C GLN A 226 -22.21 -20.25 -2.78
N ASP A 227 -23.14 -19.53 -3.40
CA ASP A 227 -23.89 -18.48 -2.73
C ASP A 227 -25.04 -19.05 -1.88
N ILE A 228 -24.66 -19.70 -0.77
CA ILE A 228 -25.58 -20.19 0.25
C ILE A 228 -25.33 -19.50 1.59
N SER A 229 -26.36 -19.41 2.43
CA SER A 229 -26.24 -18.76 3.73
C SER A 229 -25.21 -19.47 4.63
N PHE A 230 -24.55 -18.71 5.50
CA PHE A 230 -23.54 -19.23 6.43
C PHE A 230 -24.05 -20.46 7.23
N LYS A 231 -25.30 -20.40 7.73
CA LYS A 231 -25.95 -21.52 8.43
C LYS A 231 -26.10 -22.78 7.55
N ARG A 232 -26.32 -22.62 6.25
CA ARG A 232 -26.41 -23.74 5.28
C ARG A 232 -25.03 -24.34 5.04
N LEU A 233 -24.02 -23.51 4.84
CA LEU A 233 -22.63 -23.94 4.64
C LEU A 233 -22.08 -24.68 5.87
N LEU A 234 -22.40 -24.20 7.08
CA LEU A 234 -22.02 -24.86 8.33
C LEU A 234 -22.67 -26.24 8.48
N ARG A 235 -23.96 -26.38 8.14
CA ARG A 235 -24.64 -27.70 8.15
C ARG A 235 -24.01 -28.67 7.16
N LEU A 236 -23.57 -28.21 6.00
CA LEU A 236 -22.87 -29.04 5.02
C LEU A 236 -21.53 -29.52 5.57
N GLN A 237 -20.74 -28.63 6.18
CA GLN A 237 -19.48 -28.99 6.82
C GLN A 237 -19.69 -30.06 7.92
N GLN A 238 -20.71 -29.88 8.77
CA GLN A 238 -21.05 -30.85 9.81
C GLN A 238 -21.46 -32.21 9.25
N ALA A 239 -22.26 -32.26 8.18
CA ALA A 239 -22.64 -33.50 7.51
C ALA A 239 -21.41 -34.23 6.93
N LEU A 240 -20.43 -33.49 6.42
CA LEU A 240 -19.19 -34.07 5.90
C LEU A 240 -18.26 -34.61 7.01
N MET A 241 -18.24 -34.01 8.21
CA MET A 241 -17.33 -34.38 9.31
C MET A 241 -17.74 -35.65 10.08
N GLY A 242 -18.99 -36.10 9.96
CA GLY A 242 -19.51 -37.22 10.75
C GLY A 242 -19.61 -36.93 12.26
N PRO A 243 -20.13 -37.88 13.06
CA PRO A 243 -20.31 -37.70 14.50
C PRO A 243 -18.95 -37.73 15.23
N GLY A 244 -18.36 -36.56 15.46
CA GLY A 244 -17.10 -36.41 16.20
C GLY A 244 -16.20 -35.23 15.79
N GLY A 245 -16.50 -34.54 14.68
CA GLY A 245 -15.71 -33.39 14.22
C GLY A 245 -15.89 -32.13 15.08
N GLN A 246 -14.80 -31.41 15.36
CA GLN A 246 -14.86 -30.13 16.08
C GLN A 246 -15.64 -29.10 15.25
N SER A 247 -16.84 -28.74 15.71
CA SER A 247 -17.67 -27.70 15.09
C SER A 247 -16.99 -26.34 15.18
N LEU A 248 -17.09 -25.57 14.10
CA LEU A 248 -16.70 -24.16 14.09
C LEU A 248 -17.41 -23.37 15.19
N THR A 249 -16.66 -22.44 15.80
CA THR A 249 -17.22 -21.47 16.73
C THR A 249 -17.96 -20.37 15.96
N PRO A 250 -19.03 -19.76 16.49
CA PRO A 250 -19.77 -18.67 15.82
C PRO A 250 -18.95 -17.42 15.52
N ARG A 251 -17.70 -17.34 16.00
CA ARG A 251 -16.81 -16.18 15.91
C ARG A 251 -16.00 -16.15 14.60
N GLU A 252 -15.95 -17.27 13.87
CA GLU A 252 -15.19 -17.40 12.63
C GLU A 252 -16.06 -17.04 11.41
N GLY A 253 -15.53 -16.16 10.54
CA GLY A 253 -16.26 -15.63 9.38
C GLY A 253 -16.41 -16.62 8.21
N ARG A 254 -17.17 -16.24 7.17
CA ARG A 254 -17.45 -17.08 5.99
C ARG A 254 -16.18 -17.60 5.31
N MET A 255 -15.14 -16.79 5.20
CA MET A 255 -13.86 -17.19 4.57
C MET A 255 -13.17 -18.34 5.32
N ALA A 256 -13.16 -18.30 6.66
CA ALA A 256 -12.58 -19.38 7.47
C ALA A 256 -13.37 -20.69 7.32
N LEU A 257 -14.70 -20.60 7.26
CA LEU A 257 -15.57 -21.74 6.99
C LEU A 257 -15.33 -22.32 5.59
N GLN A 258 -15.19 -21.47 4.57
CA GLN A 258 -14.89 -21.91 3.21
C GLN A 258 -13.53 -22.61 3.11
N LEU A 259 -12.49 -22.07 3.75
CA LEU A 259 -11.16 -22.68 3.80
C LEU A 259 -11.19 -24.06 4.45
N LYS A 260 -11.86 -24.20 5.61
CA LYS A 260 -12.00 -25.49 6.30
C LYS A 260 -12.78 -26.50 5.47
N LEU A 261 -13.89 -26.07 4.85
CA LEU A 261 -14.67 -26.94 3.97
C LEU A 261 -13.84 -27.42 2.76
N TRP A 262 -13.06 -26.51 2.16
CA TRP A 262 -12.16 -26.84 1.07
C TRP A 262 -11.10 -27.86 1.48
N GLN A 263 -10.43 -27.64 2.63
CA GLN A 263 -9.45 -28.57 3.19
C GLN A 263 -10.06 -29.95 3.41
N GLN A 264 -11.22 -30.01 4.05
CA GLN A 264 -11.89 -31.26 4.37
C GLN A 264 -12.31 -32.05 3.11
N LEU A 265 -12.86 -31.38 2.10
CA LEU A 265 -13.23 -32.03 0.84
C LEU A 265 -11.98 -32.51 0.06
N THR A 266 -10.88 -31.76 0.16
CA THR A 266 -9.58 -32.12 -0.43
C THR A 266 -9.00 -33.37 0.25
N GLU A 267 -9.07 -33.46 1.58
CA GLU A 267 -8.67 -34.64 2.34
C GLU A 267 -9.51 -35.88 1.98
N LEU A 268 -10.83 -35.73 1.84
CA LEU A 268 -11.73 -36.81 1.41
C LEU A 268 -11.38 -37.32 0.01
N ARG A 269 -11.06 -36.42 -0.92
CA ARG A 269 -10.59 -36.76 -2.26
C ARG A 269 -9.29 -37.57 -2.21
N GLU A 270 -8.33 -37.11 -1.41
CA GLU A 270 -7.01 -37.73 -1.31
C GLU A 270 -7.04 -39.09 -0.61
N ALA A 271 -7.99 -39.32 0.31
CA ALA A 271 -8.15 -40.61 0.97
C ALA A 271 -8.55 -41.75 0.01
N ARG A 272 -9.16 -41.44 -1.15
CA ARG A 272 -9.62 -42.40 -2.18
C ARG A 272 -10.43 -43.60 -1.65
N THR A 273 -11.09 -43.46 -0.49
CA THR A 273 -11.84 -44.54 0.16
C THR A 273 -13.22 -44.79 -0.48
N GLU A 274 -13.87 -43.73 -0.93
CA GLU A 274 -15.16 -43.73 -1.64
C GLU A 274 -15.12 -42.61 -2.70
N PRO A 275 -15.82 -42.73 -3.85
CA PRO A 275 -15.91 -41.64 -4.82
C PRO A 275 -16.40 -40.34 -4.16
N LEU A 276 -15.61 -39.26 -4.28
CA LEU A 276 -15.87 -37.97 -3.62
C LEU A 276 -17.28 -37.46 -3.87
N LEU A 277 -17.74 -37.60 -5.11
CA LEU A 277 -19.06 -37.14 -5.54
C LEU A 277 -20.20 -37.89 -4.85
N ALA A 278 -20.06 -39.20 -4.64
CA ALA A 278 -21.08 -40.01 -3.94
C ALA A 278 -21.20 -39.55 -2.48
N ARG A 279 -20.06 -39.40 -1.79
CA ARG A 279 -20.00 -38.92 -0.42
C ARG A 279 -20.57 -37.51 -0.27
N LEU A 280 -20.24 -36.60 -1.20
CA LEU A 280 -20.74 -35.23 -1.22
C LEU A 280 -22.26 -35.17 -1.44
N LEU A 281 -22.80 -35.93 -2.40
CA LEU A 281 -24.24 -35.97 -2.65
C LEU A 281 -25.00 -36.49 -1.42
N GLN A 282 -24.46 -37.48 -0.70
CA GLN A 282 -25.03 -37.96 0.55
C GLN A 282 -25.02 -36.87 1.64
N ALA A 283 -23.89 -36.17 1.83
CA ALA A 283 -23.79 -35.08 2.80
C ALA A 283 -24.74 -33.90 2.48
N LEU A 284 -24.97 -33.60 1.19
CA LEU A 284 -25.93 -32.57 0.76
C LEU A 284 -27.38 -32.91 1.13
N ARG A 285 -27.76 -34.19 1.06
CA ARG A 285 -29.08 -34.66 1.51
C ARG A 285 -29.24 -34.53 3.01
N GLU A 286 -28.22 -34.94 3.77
CA GLU A 286 -28.19 -34.80 5.24
C GLU A 286 -28.26 -33.33 5.67
N ALA A 287 -27.56 -32.44 4.97
CA ALA A 287 -27.59 -31.00 5.19
C ALA A 287 -28.89 -30.31 4.70
N ARG A 288 -29.79 -31.05 4.05
CA ARG A 288 -31.04 -30.57 3.42
C ARG A 288 -30.80 -29.46 2.40
N LEU A 289 -29.90 -29.70 1.44
CA LEU A 289 -29.54 -28.79 0.35
C LEU A 289 -29.91 -29.35 -1.04
N PRO A 290 -31.19 -29.65 -1.32
CA PRO A 290 -31.61 -30.30 -2.56
C PRO A 290 -31.38 -29.43 -3.81
N GLY A 291 -31.40 -28.11 -3.68
CA GLY A 291 -31.09 -27.19 -4.78
C GLY A 291 -29.65 -27.33 -5.25
N LEU A 292 -28.69 -27.36 -4.31
CA LEU A 292 -27.28 -27.52 -4.63
C LEU A 292 -26.98 -28.94 -5.16
N GLU A 293 -27.62 -29.97 -4.60
CA GLU A 293 -27.53 -31.33 -5.13
C GLU A 293 -27.94 -31.40 -6.61
N ARG A 294 -29.07 -30.75 -6.96
CA ARG A 294 -29.55 -30.71 -8.34
C ARG A 294 -28.55 -30.02 -9.27
N THR A 295 -28.04 -28.85 -8.88
CA THR A 295 -27.08 -28.09 -9.70
C THR A 295 -25.79 -28.87 -9.94
N ILE A 296 -25.28 -29.59 -8.93
CA ILE A 296 -24.09 -30.44 -9.09
C ILE A 296 -24.36 -31.57 -10.08
N ARG A 297 -25.52 -32.23 -9.98
CA ARG A 297 -25.91 -33.29 -10.92
C ARG A 297 -26.02 -32.76 -12.36
N GLU A 298 -26.72 -31.65 -12.54
CA GLU A 298 -26.90 -31.04 -13.87
C GLU A 298 -25.58 -30.62 -14.49
N ARG A 299 -24.66 -30.09 -13.68
CA ARG A 299 -23.41 -29.52 -14.17
C ARG A 299 -22.31 -30.55 -14.39
N PHE A 300 -22.20 -31.56 -13.55
CA PHE A 300 -21.06 -32.49 -13.57
C PHE A 300 -21.45 -33.91 -13.99
N LEU A 301 -22.73 -34.30 -13.93
CA LEU A 301 -23.18 -35.67 -14.24
C LEU A 301 -24.03 -35.79 -15.50
N LEU A 302 -24.65 -34.70 -15.97
CA LEU A 302 -25.39 -34.70 -17.23
C LEU A 302 -24.47 -34.23 -18.35
N ALA A 303 -24.10 -35.15 -19.25
CA ALA A 303 -23.44 -34.82 -20.50
C ALA A 303 -24.36 -33.90 -21.33
N HIS A 304 -23.83 -32.74 -21.75
CA HIS A 304 -24.47 -31.82 -22.69
C HIS A 304 -23.93 -32.07 -24.10
#